data_AF-A0A7X3ARH6-F1
#
_entry.id   AF-A0A7X3ARH6-F1
#
_cell.length_a   1.000
_cell.length_b   1.000
_cell.length_c   1.000
_cell.angle_alpha   90.00
_cell.angle_beta   90.00
_cell.angle_gamma   90.00
#
_symmetry.space_group_name_H-M   'P 1'
#
loop_
_entity.id
_entity.type
_entity.pdbx_description
1 polymer ?
#
loop_
_entity_poly.entity_id
_entity_poly.type
_entity_poly.pdbx_seq_one_letter_code
_entity_poly.pdbx_strand_id
1 'polypeptide(L)' 'MTAWKTLDLRQRKTCGPHDGELIVLHMIPKSTWGTERYLVSRLQTEAGCTWIKSNGNVLSPANLEKHYDLRWLRMPEDTI' A
#
# COMPACT_ATOMS: atom_id res chain seq x y z
N MET A 1 6.16 -3.99 -19.33
CA MET A 1 5.05 -3.55 -18.47
C MET A 1 5.16 -4.31 -17.16
N THR A 2 5.60 -3.65 -16.10
CA THR A 2 5.75 -4.27 -14.78
C THR A 2 4.35 -4.65 -14.30
N ALA A 3 4.07 -5.96 -14.23
CA ALA A 3 2.76 -6.44 -13.82
C ALA A 3 2.48 -5.96 -12.39
N TRP A 4 1.32 -5.32 -12.18
CA TRP A 4 0.86 -4.93 -10.86
C TRP A 4 0.73 -6.17 -9.99
N LYS A 5 1.76 -6.50 -9.21
CA LYS A 5 1.72 -7.64 -8.31
C LYS A 5 0.97 -7.25 -7.06
N THR A 6 -0.33 -7.52 -7.05
CA THR A 6 -1.20 -7.29 -5.91
C THR A 6 -0.59 -7.91 -4.66
N LEU A 7 -0.21 -7.06 -3.71
CA LEU A 7 0.30 -7.52 -2.42
C LEU A 7 -0.87 -7.77 -1.48
N ASP A 8 -0.91 -8.95 -0.89
CA ASP A 8 -1.83 -9.25 0.21
C ASP A 8 -1.14 -8.91 1.54
N LEU A 9 -1.53 -7.79 2.12
CA LEU A 9 -1.00 -7.34 3.42
C LEU A 9 -1.45 -8.21 4.59
N ARG A 10 -2.46 -9.06 4.41
CA ARG A 10 -2.91 -10.05 5.41
C ARG A 10 -2.01 -11.29 5.40
N GLN A 11 -1.34 -11.57 4.27
CA GLN A 11 -0.46 -12.73 4.08
C GLN A 11 1.03 -12.34 4.03
N ARG A 12 1.47 -11.57 5.03
CA ARG A 12 2.85 -11.09 5.19
C ARG A 12 3.93 -12.19 5.15
N LYS A 13 3.61 -13.42 5.56
CA LYS A 13 4.58 -14.51 5.64
C LYS A 13 5.09 -15.01 4.28
N THR A 14 4.38 -14.75 3.19
CA THR A 14 4.69 -15.38 1.90
C THR A 14 4.82 -14.38 0.76
N CYS A 15 4.09 -13.26 0.78
CA CYS A 15 3.98 -12.35 -0.38
C CYS A 15 3.90 -10.85 -0.02
N GLY A 16 3.99 -10.46 1.25
CA GLY A 16 3.85 -9.06 1.68
C GLY A 16 5.11 -8.22 1.44
N PRO A 17 5.00 -6.89 1.30
CA PRO A 17 6.16 -5.98 1.22
C PRO A 17 6.97 -5.99 2.52
N HIS A 18 8.28 -5.74 2.41
CA HIS A 18 9.20 -5.59 3.54
C HIS A 18 9.10 -4.19 4.15
N ASP A 19 9.56 -4.06 5.38
CA ASP A 19 9.67 -2.75 6.03
C ASP A 19 10.66 -1.85 5.29
N GLY A 20 10.27 -0.61 5.07
CA GLY A 20 11.03 0.36 4.29
C GLY A 20 10.87 0.24 2.78
N GLU A 21 10.24 -0.82 2.26
CA GLU A 21 10.10 -1.04 0.82
C GLU A 21 9.20 0.05 0.19
N LEU A 22 9.67 0.62 -0.91
CA LEU A 22 8.91 1.60 -1.68
C LEU A 22 7.76 0.90 -2.40
N ILE A 23 6.54 1.36 -2.12
CA ILE A 23 5.32 0.80 -2.66
C ILE A 23 4.45 1.89 -3.29
N VAL A 24 3.72 1.52 -4.33
CA VAL A 24 2.57 2.27 -4.81
C VAL A 24 1.31 1.62 -4.26
N LEU A 25 0.57 2.35 -3.45
CA LEU A 25 -0.79 2.04 -3.06
C LEU A 25 -1.76 2.68 -4.06
N HIS A 26 -2.45 1.84 -4.81
CA HIS A 26 -3.57 2.21 -5.65
C HIS A 26 -4.88 1.96 -4.89
N MET A 27 -5.65 3.03 -4.69
CA MET A 27 -6.90 3.07 -3.92
C MET A 27 -8.08 3.24 -4.87
N ILE A 28 -8.88 2.21 -5.02
CA ILE A 28 -10.10 2.24 -5.84
C ILE A 28 -11.29 2.44 -4.89
N PRO A 29 -12.07 3.51 -5.04
CA PRO A 29 -13.19 3.77 -4.14
C PRO A 29 -14.28 2.71 -4.28
N LYS A 30 -14.80 2.23 -3.15
CA LYS A 30 -15.94 1.29 -3.13
C LYS A 30 -17.27 1.96 -3.41
N SER A 31 -17.33 3.28 -3.21
CA SER A 31 -18.52 4.09 -3.51
C SER A 31 -18.36 4.81 -4.85
N THR A 32 -19.50 5.04 -5.52
CA THR A 32 -19.58 5.78 -6.79
C THR A 32 -19.20 7.26 -6.68
N TRP A 33 -19.06 7.79 -5.46
CA TRP A 33 -18.68 9.18 -5.20
C TRP A 33 -17.19 9.35 -4.88
N GLY A 34 -16.44 8.25 -4.74
CA GLY A 34 -15.02 8.35 -4.51
C GLY A 34 -14.24 8.49 -5.82
N THR A 35 -13.03 9.03 -5.72
CA THR A 35 -12.08 9.07 -6.84
C THR A 35 -11.00 8.02 -6.62
N GLU A 36 -10.55 7.41 -7.72
CA GLU A 36 -9.35 6.58 -7.74
C GLU A 36 -8.13 7.43 -7.33
N ARG A 37 -7.28 6.89 -6.45
CA ARG A 37 -6.09 7.59 -5.93
C ARG A 37 -4.88 6.69 -5.94
N TYR A 38 -3.72 7.29 -6.19
CA TYR A 38 -2.42 6.62 -6.14
C TYR A 38 -1.56 7.28 -5.08
N LEU A 39 -0.95 6.48 -4.22
CA LEU A 39 -0.09 6.92 -3.15
C LEU A 39 1.23 6.18 -3.22
N VAL A 40 2.33 6.91 -3.41
CA VAL A 40 3.68 6.37 -3.32
C VAL A 40 4.21 6.60 -1.91
N SER A 41 4.67 5.55 -1.25
CA SER A 41 5.22 5.67 0.10
C SER A 41 6.07 4.45 0.47
N ARG A 42 6.79 4.53 1.58
CA ARG A 42 7.50 3.39 2.16
C ARG A 42 6.62 2.70 3.18
N LEU A 43 6.56 1.38 3.10
CA LEU A 43 5.86 0.57 4.09
C LEU A 43 6.55 0.71 5.45
N GLN A 44 5.79 0.94 6.52
CA GLN A 44 6.31 0.86 7.87
C GLN A 44 5.52 -0.17 8.66
N THR A 45 6.21 -1.05 9.37
CA THR A 45 5.57 -1.94 10.34
C THR A 45 5.97 -1.56 11.74
N GLU A 46 4.97 -1.48 12.62
CA GLU A 46 5.20 -1.30 14.04
C GLU A 46 4.26 -2.23 14.81
N ALA A 47 4.81 -3.04 15.73
CA ALA A 47 4.07 -4.00 16.55
C ALA A 47 3.12 -4.95 15.76
N GLY A 48 3.51 -5.34 14.54
CA GLY A 48 2.71 -6.21 13.67
C GLY A 48 1.64 -5.49 12.83
N CYS A 49 1.48 -4.17 13.00
CA CYS A 49 0.58 -3.34 12.21
C CYS A 49 1.32 -2.67 11.05
N THR A 50 0.73 -2.67 9.86
CA THR A 50 1.22 -1.93 8.68
C THR A 50 0.74 -0.48 8.73
N TRP A 51 1.62 0.44 8.38
CA TRP A 51 1.34 1.86 8.26
C TRP A 51 1.96 2.43 6.98
N ILE A 52 1.32 3.46 6.45
CA ILE A 52 1.83 4.23 5.32
C ILE A 52 1.94 5.69 5.75
N LYS A 53 3.10 6.31 5.49
CA LYS A 53 3.28 7.75 5.73
C LYS A 53 3.05 8.52 4.43
N SER A 54 2.10 9.43 4.43
CA SER A 54 1.79 10.29 3.28
C SER A 54 1.60 11.73 3.74
N ASN A 55 2.37 12.68 3.20
CA ASN A 55 2.24 14.12 3.47
C ASN A 55 2.01 14.46 4.97
N GLY A 56 2.78 13.84 5.87
CA GLY A 56 2.68 14.06 7.32
C GLY A 56 1.58 13.27 8.05
N ASN A 57 0.71 12.57 7.32
CA ASN A 57 -0.32 11.70 7.89
C ASN A 57 0.11 10.22 7.88
N VAL A 58 -0.27 9.51 8.94
CA VAL A 58 -0.11 8.06 9.05
C VAL A 58 -1.45 7.41 8.69
N LEU A 59 -1.45 6.62 7.61
CA LEU A 59 -2.62 5.89 7.15
C LEU A 59 -2.47 4.41 7.50
N SER A 60 -3.51 3.85 8.13
CA SER A 60 -3.61 2.41 8.34
C SER A 60 -4.30 1.76 7.13
N PRO A 61 -3.67 0.77 6.47
CA PRO A 61 -4.29 0.03 5.37
C PRO A 61 -5.63 -0.61 5.78
N ALA A 62 -5.74 -1.11 7.00
CA ALA A 62 -6.96 -1.71 7.53
C ALA A 62 -8.14 -0.71 7.61
N ASN A 63 -7.85 0.57 7.88
CA ASN A 63 -8.88 1.62 7.83
C ASN A 63 -9.21 2.02 6.40
N LEU A 64 -8.23 2.04 5.49
CA LEU A 64 -8.45 2.35 4.09
C LEU A 64 -9.28 1.27 3.37
N GLU A 65 -9.10 -0.01 3.71
CA GLU A 65 -9.87 -1.13 3.16
C GLU A 65 -11.39 -1.02 3.38
N LYS A 66 -11.83 -0.24 4.37
CA LYS A 66 -13.27 0.01 4.63
C LYS A 66 -13.91 0.87 3.55
N HIS A 67 -13.13 1.76 2.93
CA HIS A 67 -13.62 2.75 1.97
C HIS A 67 -13.12 2.49 0.54
N TYR A 68 -12.01 1.78 0.42
CA TYR A 68 -11.32 1.54 -0.85
C TYR A 68 -10.98 0.06 -1.02
N ASP A 69 -11.00 -0.42 -2.25
CA ASP A 69 -10.26 -1.60 -2.66
C ASP A 69 -8.81 -1.20 -2.92
N LEU A 70 -7.91 -1.82 -2.15
CA LEU A 70 -6.49 -1.48 -2.17
C LEU A 70 -5.75 -2.46 -3.07
N ARG A 71 -5.03 -1.92 -4.05
CA ARG A 71 -4.09 -2.62 -4.90
C ARG A 71 -2.70 -2.07 -4.63
N TRP A 72 -1.71 -2.93 -4.54
CA TRP A 72 -0.36 -2.53 -4.15
C TRP A 72 0.62 -2.99 -5.21
N LEU A 73 1.69 -2.23 -5.40
CA LEU A 73 2.81 -2.59 -6.26
C LEU A 73 4.11 -2.27 -5.55
N ARG A 74 5.04 -3.24 -5.55
CA ARG A 74 6.44 -2.99 -5.17
C ARG A 74 7.09 -2.17 -6.27
N MET A 75 7.66 -1.02 -5.93
CA MET A 75 8.52 -0.31 -6.87
C MET A 75 9.93 -0.86 -6.75
N PRO A 76 10.59 -1.20 -7.88
CA PRO A 76 12.03 -1.41 -7.85
C PRO A 76 12.68 -0.09 -7.41
N GLU A 77 13.42 -0.11 -6.31
CA GLU A 77 14.36 0.98 -6.03
C GLU A 77 15.52 0.80 -7.01
N ASP A 78 15.80 1.82 -7.84
CA ASP A 78 17.01 1.82 -8.66
C ASP A 78 18.20 1.67 -7.70
N THR A 79 18.88 0.51 -7.78
CA THR A 79 20.19 0.34 -7.17
C THR A 79 21.15 1.24 -7.94
N ILE A 80 21.34 2.47 -7.42
CA ILE A 80 22.43 3.36 -7.82
C ILE A 80 23.74 2.80 -7.30
#